data_AF-A0A8S0G292-F1
#
_entry.id   AF-A0A8S0G292-F1
#
_cell.length_a   1.000
_cell.length_b   1.000
_cell.length_c   1.000
_cell.angle_alpha   90.00
_cell.angle_beta   90.00
_cell.angle_gamma   90.00
#
_symmetry.space_group_name_H-M   'P 1'
#
loop_
_entity.id
_entity.type
_entity.pdbx_description
1 polymer ?
#
loop_
_entity_poly.entity_id
_entity_poly.type
_entity_poly.pdbx_seq_one_letter_code
_entity_poly.pdbx_strand_id
1 'polypeptide(L)' 'MLSLPLMWQLADIIMACMAITNLTAILLLSPVVHTIASDYLRQRKLGVRPVFDPLRYPEIGRQLSPDAWDDVSQE' A
#
# COMPACT_ATOMS: atom_id res chain seq x y z
N MET A 1 -25.35 -32.72 11.96
CA MET A 1 -25.41 -31.43 11.25
C MET A 1 -24.61 -30.44 12.08
N LEU A 2 -23.56 -29.82 11.53
CA LEU A 2 -22.88 -28.72 12.23
C LEU A 2 -23.88 -27.58 12.46
N SER A 3 -23.85 -26.94 13.62
CA SER A 3 -24.77 -25.86 13.94
C SER A 3 -24.34 -24.56 13.24
N LEU A 4 -25.29 -23.81 12.68
CA LEU A 4 -25.03 -22.51 12.03
C LEU A 4 -24.22 -21.54 12.92
N PRO A 5 -24.48 -21.42 14.24
CA PRO A 5 -23.69 -20.53 15.11
C PRO A 5 -22.19 -20.86 15.14
N LEU A 6 -21.82 -22.14 15.08
CA LEU A 6 -20.42 -22.55 15.10
C LEU A 6 -19.70 -22.15 13.80
N MET A 7 -20.38 -22.21 12.65
CA MET A 7 -19.82 -21.80 11.37
C MET A 7 -19.56 -20.29 11.32
N TRP A 8 -20.48 -19.49 11.86
CA TRP A 8 -20.30 -18.04 11.94
C TRP A 8 -19.15 -17.65 12.86
N GLN A 9 -19.04 -18.28 14.03
CA GLN A 9 -17.92 -18.06 14.93
C GLN A 9 -16.57 -18.41 14.29
N LEU A 10 -16.50 -19.49 13.50
CA LEU A 10 -15.30 -19.84 12.75
C LEU A 10 -14.99 -18.80 11.66
N ALA A 11 -16.02 -18.32 10.94
CA ALA A 11 -15.86 -17.28 9.93
C ALA A 11 -15.33 -15.98 10.53
N ASP A 12 -15.82 -15.58 11.71
CA ASP A 12 -15.33 -14.39 12.42
C ASP A 12 -13.85 -14.51 12.80
N ILE A 13 -13.41 -15.69 13.23
CA ILE A 13 -11.99 -15.95 13.53
C ILE A 13 -11.13 -15.83 12.26
N ILE A 14 -11.58 -16.42 11.15
CA ILE A 14 -10.86 -16.33 9.87
C ILE A 14 -10.78 -14.88 9.40
N MET A 15 -11.88 -14.12 9.54
CA MET A 15 -11.93 -12.70 9.21
C MET A 15 -10.97 -11.88 10.07
N ALA A 16 -10.92 -12.15 11.37
CA ALA A 16 -9.98 -11.51 12.29
C ALA A 16 -8.52 -11.82 11.92
N CYS A 17 -8.18 -13.08 11.60
CA CYS A 17 -6.85 -13.46 11.16
C CYS A 17 -6.43 -12.71 9.87
N MET A 18 -7.31 -12.68 8.87
CA MET A 18 -7.07 -11.96 7.62
C MET A 18 -6.86 -10.46 7.86
N ALA A 19 -7.71 -9.85 8.70
CA ALA A 19 -7.62 -8.45 9.05
C ALA A 19 -6.30 -8.11 9.77
N ILE A 20 -5.87 -8.96 10.71
CA ILE A 20 -4.59 -8.80 11.41
C ILE A 20 -3.43 -8.83 10.40
N THR A 21 -3.39 -9.81 9.50
CA THR A 21 -2.32 -9.90 8.49
C THR A 21 -2.28 -8.66 7.60
N ASN A 22 -3.43 -8.18 7.13
CA ASN A 22 -3.49 -6.98 6.29
C ASN A 22 -3.09 -5.72 7.06
N LEU A 23 -3.56 -5.57 8.30
CA LEU A 23 -3.19 -4.43 9.15
C LEU A 23 -1.69 -4.42 9.44
N THR A 24 -1.08 -5.57 9.73
CA THR A 24 0.37 -5.69 9.89
C THR A 24 1.11 -5.27 8.62
N ALA A 25 0.66 -5.67 7.43
CA ALA A 25 1.25 -5.24 6.17
C ALA A 25 1.17 -3.71 5.97
N ILE A 26 0.03 -3.10 6.28
CA ILE A 26 -0.13 -1.63 6.23
C ILE A 26 0.83 -0.94 7.19
N LEU A 27 0.98 -1.44 8.41
CA LEU A 27 1.91 -0.88 9.40
C LEU A 27 3.36 -0.97 8.95
N LEU A 28 3.76 -2.08 8.32
CA LEU A 28 5.11 -2.26 7.75
C LEU A 28 5.35 -1.33 6.55
N LEU A 29 4.32 -1.02 5.76
CA LEU A 29 4.38 -0.10 4.62
C LEU A 29 4.29 1.38 5.01
N SER A 30 3.90 1.69 6.25
CA SER A 30 3.75 3.07 6.78
C SER A 30 4.89 4.04 6.41
N PRO A 31 6.20 3.71 6.54
CA PRO A 31 7.27 4.63 6.17
C PRO A 31 7.27 4.98 4.68
N VAL A 32 7.01 4.00 3.80
CA VAL A 32 6.94 4.22 2.34
C VAL A 32 5.74 5.09 2.00
N VAL A 33 4.57 4.76 2.57
CA VAL A 33 3.33 5.52 2.37
C VAL A 33 3.49 6.97 2.83
N HIS A 34 4.11 7.20 3.98
CA HIS A 34 4.32 8.55 4.50
C HIS A 34 5.21 9.38 3.56
N THR A 35 6.30 8.81 3.05
CA THR A 35 7.20 9.47 2.10
C THR A 35 6.48 9.85 0.80
N ILE A 36 5.78 8.89 0.18
CA ILE A 36 5.07 9.11 -1.09
C ILE A 36 3.90 10.08 -0.90
N ALA A 37 3.14 9.97 0.20
CA ALA A 37 2.02 10.86 0.50
C ALA A 37 2.50 12.30 0.72
N SER A 38 3.62 12.50 1.42
CA SER A 38 4.22 13.82 1.60
C SER A 38 4.65 14.44 0.27
N ASP A 39 5.26 13.64 -0.61
CA ASP A 39 5.65 14.08 -1.96
C ASP A 39 4.42 14.46 -2.80
N TYR A 40 3.39 13.61 -2.82
CA TYR A 40 2.12 13.88 -3.48
C TYR A 40 1.48 15.19 -2.99
N LEU A 41 1.40 15.39 -1.67
CA LEU A 41 0.84 16.60 -1.07
C LEU A 41 1.69 17.83 -1.42
N ARG A 42 3.01 17.71 -1.48
CA ARG A 42 3.91 18.79 -1.91
C ARG A 42 3.63 19.17 -3.36
N GLN A 43 3.58 18.19 -4.26
CA GLN A 43 3.29 18.43 -5.69
C GLN A 43 1.91 19.07 -5.89
N ARG A 44 0.89 18.55 -5.19
CA ARG A 44 -0.46 19.12 -5.20
C ARG A 44 -0.49 20.58 -4.71
N LYS A 45 0.28 20.93 -3.67
CA LYS A 45 0.40 22.31 -3.17
C LYS A 45 1.08 23.25 -4.17
N LEU A 46 1.99 22.73 -4.99
CA LEU A 46 2.67 23.48 -6.04
C LEU A 46 1.79 23.69 -7.29
N GLY A 47 0.59 23.10 -7.33
CA GLY A 47 -0.31 23.21 -8.47
C GLY A 47 0.12 22.40 -9.69
N VAL A 48 1.15 21.55 -9.56
CA VAL A 48 1.59 20.64 -10.63
C VAL A 48 0.84 19.33 -10.55
N ARG A 49 0.74 18.62 -11.67
CA ARG A 49 0.18 17.27 -11.70
C ARG A 49 1.05 16.35 -10.83
N PRO A 50 0.50 15.72 -9.77
CA PRO A 50 1.30 14.85 -8.92
C PRO A 50 1.71 13.58 -9.68
N VAL A 51 3.01 13.34 -9.78
CA VAL A 51 3.62 12.17 -10.41
C VAL A 51 4.68 11.59 -9.49
N PHE A 52 4.59 10.29 -9.21
CA PHE A 52 5.65 9.58 -8.49
C PHE A 52 6.81 9.29 -9.45
N ASP A 53 8.02 9.70 -9.06
CA ASP A 53 9.26 9.44 -9.79
C ASP A 53 10.17 8.53 -8.94
N PRO A 54 10.34 7.25 -9.33
CA PRO A 54 11.18 6.29 -8.61
C PRO A 54 12.65 6.72 -8.48
N LEU A 55 13.17 7.50 -9.43
CA LEU A 55 14.57 7.94 -9.43
C LEU A 55 14.87 8.92 -8.29
N ARG A 56 13.85 9.66 -7.82
CA ARG A 56 13.96 10.58 -6.67
C ARG A 56 13.97 9.85 -5.33
N TYR A 57 13.59 8.57 -5.31
CA TYR A 57 13.47 7.75 -4.10
C TYR A 57 14.17 6.39 -4.30
N PRO A 58 15.52 6.35 -4.37
CA PRO A 58 16.26 5.13 -4.71
C PRO A 58 16.01 3.96 -3.74
N GLU A 59 15.70 4.24 -2.48
CA GLU A 59 15.33 3.22 -1.49
C GLU A 59 13.98 2.54 -1.76
N ILE A 60 13.01 3.27 -2.31
CA ILE A 60 11.71 2.75 -2.73
C ILE A 60 11.86 2.11 -4.11
N GLY A 61 12.59 2.76 -5.03
CA GLY A 61 12.87 2.27 -6.37
C GLY A 61 13.50 0.88 -6.40
N ARG A 62 14.43 0.57 -5.48
CA ARG A 62 15.04 -0.78 -5.35
C ARG A 62 14.06 -1.88 -4.95
N GLN A 63 12.91 -1.53 -4.36
CA GLN A 63 11.89 -2.48 -3.93
C GLN A 63 10.81 -2.69 -5.00
N LEU A 64 10.81 -1.87 -6.06
CA LEU A 64 9.87 -2.01 -7.17
C LEU A 64 10.26 -3.22 -8.03
N SER A 65 9.24 -3.96 -8.49
CA SER A 65 9.42 -4.89 -9.60
C SER A 65 9.82 -4.09 -10.85
N PRO A 66 10.65 -4.65 -11.76
CA PRO A 66 11.11 -3.95 -12.96
C PRO A 66 9.96 -3.25 -13.71
N ASP A 67 8.87 -3.97 -13.98
CA ASP A 67 7.73 -3.42 -14.75
C ASP A 67 6.70 -2.67 -13.89
N ALA A 68 6.98 -2.38 -12.62
CA ALA A 68 5.97 -1.81 -11.71
C ALA A 68 5.63 -0.35 -12.02
N TRP A 69 6.59 0.42 -12.57
CA TRP A 69 6.46 1.88 -12.68
C TRP A 69 7.27 2.50 -13.84
N ASP A 70 7.32 1.81 -14.98
CA ASP A 70 8.12 2.19 -16.17
C ASP A 70 7.48 3.29 -17.05
N ASP A 71 6.20 3.61 -16.83
CA ASP A 71 5.38 4.35 -17.81
C ASP A 71 5.41 5.89 -17.66
N VAL A 72 6.13 6.45 -16.68
CA VAL A 72 5.93 7.86 -16.28
C VAL A 72 7.12 8.78 -16.56
N SER A 73 8.13 8.28 -17.29
CA SER A 73 9.30 9.05 -17.73
C SER A 73 9.23 9.49 -19.22
N GLN A 74 8.11 9.25 -19.90
CA GLN A 74 7.98 9.39 -21.36
C GLN A 74 6.95 10.45 -21.78
N GLU A 75 6.96 11.66 -21.19
CA GLU A 75 6.39 12.87 -21.83
C GLU A 75 7.17 14.14 -21.43
#